data_AF-A0A9Q2LE88-F1
#
_entry.id   AF-A0A9Q2LE88-F1
#
_cell.length_a   1.000
_cell.length_b   1.000
_cell.length_c   1.000
_cell.angle_alpha   90.00
_cell.angle_beta   90.00
_cell.angle_gamma   90.00
#
_symmetry.space_group_name_H-M   'P 1'
#
loop_
_entity.id
_entity.type
_entity.pdbx_description
1 polymer ?
#
loop_
_entity_poly.entity_id
_entity_poly.type
_entity_poly.pdbx_seq_one_letter_code
_entity_poly.pdbx_strand_id
1 'polypeptide(L)'
;MSTEPQNTPNAPSDVAYDVLILGAGAAGLMCAWEAAKRGARVLVVDHANKAAGKIRISGGGRCNFTNLDVTPKNFLSQNTRFCISALKRFTSQDFINRVAGAGIAYHEKTLGQLFCDDSAQQIIDLLLEGCDGAGARVQTKTKIIAVAQTASGFTVNTDRGAYKSAQVVVATGGPSIPKMGSSGFGYKVAEQFGLDIISPRAGLVPLTFEDELLARAKELAGVSVDAEVACGKTKFAEGLLFTHRGLSGPSILQISSYWT
;
A
#
# COMPACT_ATOMS: atom_id res chain seq x y z
N MET A 1 -42.89 -46.74 11.32
CA MET A 1 -41.43 -46.91 11.27
C MET A 1 -40.87 -45.80 10.41
N SER A 2 -40.18 -44.89 11.09
CA SER A 2 -39.65 -43.62 10.61
C SER A 2 -38.40 -43.84 9.76
N THR A 3 -38.21 -43.03 8.72
CA THR A 3 -36.86 -42.75 8.19
C THR A 3 -36.76 -41.26 7.91
N GLU A 4 -36.22 -40.52 8.89
CA GLU A 4 -35.72 -39.16 8.69
C GLU A 4 -34.43 -39.23 7.86
N PRO A 5 -34.17 -38.26 6.96
CA PRO A 5 -32.89 -38.14 6.30
C PRO A 5 -31.85 -37.67 7.33
N GLN A 6 -30.84 -38.50 7.56
CA GLN A 6 -29.69 -38.17 8.40
C GLN A 6 -28.92 -37.01 7.77
N ASN A 7 -29.03 -35.85 8.40
CA ASN A 7 -28.22 -34.68 8.09
C ASN A 7 -26.82 -34.93 8.68
N THR A 8 -25.90 -35.48 7.87
CA THR A 8 -24.50 -35.64 8.28
C THR A 8 -23.87 -34.26 8.42
N PRO A 9 -23.31 -33.89 9.58
CA PRO A 9 -22.58 -32.63 9.72
C PRO A 9 -21.38 -32.66 8.75
N ASN A 10 -21.27 -31.64 7.90
CA ASN A 10 -20.09 -31.43 7.07
C ASN A 10 -18.84 -31.51 7.97
N ALA A 11 -17.87 -32.34 7.58
CA ALA A 11 -16.58 -32.39 8.25
C ALA A 11 -16.03 -30.96 8.39
N PRO A 12 -15.42 -30.60 9.55
CA PRO A 12 -14.87 -29.26 9.73
C PRO A 12 -13.92 -28.98 8.58
N SER A 13 -14.17 -27.89 7.85
CA SER A 13 -13.31 -27.50 6.74
C SER A 13 -11.90 -27.36 7.29
N ASP A 14 -10.95 -28.07 6.68
CA ASP A 14 -9.53 -28.01 7.06
C ASP A 14 -8.93 -26.60 6.82
N VAL A 15 -9.75 -25.67 6.29
CA VAL A 15 -9.49 -24.26 6.07
C VAL A 15 -10.09 -23.42 7.22
N ALA A 16 -9.22 -22.72 7.97
CA ALA A 16 -9.64 -21.88 9.09
C ALA A 16 -10.12 -20.48 8.66
N TYR A 17 -9.58 -19.96 7.55
CA TYR A 17 -9.91 -18.64 7.00
C TYR A 17 -10.23 -18.73 5.51
N ASP A 18 -11.22 -17.97 5.05
CA ASP A 18 -11.55 -17.94 3.63
C ASP A 18 -10.49 -17.13 2.86
N VAL A 19 -10.01 -16.02 3.47
CA VAL A 19 -8.97 -15.16 2.92
C VAL A 19 -7.92 -14.84 3.99
N LEU A 20 -6.65 -15.10 3.68
CA LEU A 20 -5.50 -14.67 4.48
C LEU A 20 -4.69 -13.60 3.75
N ILE A 21 -4.55 -12.43 4.37
CA ILE A 21 -3.91 -11.25 3.77
C ILE A 21 -2.55 -11.03 4.43
N LEU A 22 -1.51 -10.93 3.60
CA LEU A 22 -0.12 -10.75 4.04
C LEU A 22 0.25 -9.27 3.98
N GLY A 23 0.26 -8.59 5.12
CA GLY A 23 0.57 -7.17 5.26
C GLY A 23 -0.63 -6.31 5.63
N ALA A 24 -0.54 -5.59 6.75
CA ALA A 24 -1.54 -4.66 7.28
C ALA A 24 -1.24 -3.21 6.85
N GLY A 25 -0.93 -3.02 5.57
CA GLY A 25 -0.81 -1.70 4.94
C GLY A 25 -2.12 -1.22 4.33
N ALA A 26 -2.10 -0.12 3.57
CA ALA A 26 -3.31 0.45 2.94
C ALA A 26 -4.09 -0.57 2.11
N ALA A 27 -3.42 -1.27 1.18
CA ALA A 27 -4.05 -2.27 0.32
C ALA A 27 -4.58 -3.47 1.11
N GLY A 28 -3.83 -3.95 2.12
CA GLY A 28 -4.21 -5.11 2.91
C GLY A 28 -5.42 -4.84 3.80
N LEU A 29 -5.46 -3.69 4.48
CA LEU A 29 -6.59 -3.29 5.31
C LEU A 29 -7.84 -3.00 4.48
N MET A 30 -7.70 -2.33 3.34
CA MET A 30 -8.84 -2.11 2.43
C MET A 30 -9.39 -3.43 1.89
N CYS A 31 -8.51 -4.35 1.48
CA CYS A 31 -8.90 -5.69 1.03
C CYS A 31 -9.61 -6.47 2.13
N ALA A 32 -9.11 -6.40 3.37
CA ALA A 32 -9.68 -7.09 4.51
C ALA A 32 -11.09 -6.59 4.83
N TRP A 33 -11.25 -5.27 4.91
CA TRP A 33 -12.53 -4.63 5.13
C TRP A 33 -13.55 -5.06 4.07
N GLU A 34 -13.16 -4.97 2.80
CA GLU A 34 -14.05 -5.32 1.68
C GLU A 34 -14.40 -6.81 1.64
N ALA A 35 -13.44 -7.71 1.87
CA ALA A 35 -13.69 -9.14 1.88
C ALA A 35 -14.62 -9.55 3.05
N ALA A 36 -14.35 -9.04 4.25
CA ALA A 36 -15.17 -9.35 5.43
C ALA A 36 -16.58 -8.77 5.34
N LYS A 37 -16.73 -7.57 4.75
CA LYS A 37 -18.06 -6.98 4.46
C LYS A 37 -18.92 -7.86 3.54
N ARG A 38 -18.29 -8.73 2.74
CA ARG A 38 -18.95 -9.73 1.87
C ARG A 38 -19.14 -11.09 2.56
N GLY A 39 -18.87 -11.20 3.85
CA GLY A 39 -19.08 -12.41 4.65
C GLY A 39 -17.88 -13.37 4.71
N ALA A 40 -16.72 -13.00 4.16
CA ALA A 40 -15.52 -13.85 4.26
C ALA A 40 -14.93 -13.82 5.68
N ARG A 41 -14.47 -14.97 6.16
CA ARG A 41 -13.63 -15.05 7.37
C ARG A 41 -12.21 -14.63 7.01
N VAL A 42 -11.84 -13.41 7.41
CA VAL A 42 -10.56 -12.79 7.02
C VAL A 42 -9.58 -12.72 8.19
N LEU A 43 -8.32 -13.08 7.92
CA LEU A 43 -7.19 -12.75 8.77
C LEU A 43 -6.19 -11.91 7.99
N VAL A 44 -5.70 -10.82 8.59
CA VAL A 44 -4.55 -10.04 8.13
C VAL A 44 -3.40 -10.31 9.07
N VAL A 45 -2.22 -10.66 8.55
CA VAL A 45 -0.99 -10.81 9.34
C VAL A 45 0.06 -9.79 8.95
N ASP A 46 0.72 -9.20 9.94
CA ASP A 46 1.83 -8.27 9.73
C ASP A 46 2.92 -8.49 10.79
N HIS A 47 4.18 -8.38 10.39
CA HIS A 47 5.33 -8.55 11.27
C HIS A 47 5.61 -7.30 12.12
N ALA A 48 5.17 -6.12 11.66
CA ALA A 48 5.39 -4.86 12.36
C ALA A 48 4.62 -4.81 13.69
N ASN A 49 5.07 -3.94 14.60
CA ASN A 49 4.43 -3.74 15.90
C ASN A 49 3.04 -3.09 15.82
N LYS A 50 2.81 -2.28 14.78
CA LYS A 50 1.56 -1.56 14.52
C LYS A 50 1.24 -1.64 13.03
N ALA A 51 -0.04 -1.78 12.70
CA ALA A 51 -0.52 -1.70 11.33
C ALA A 51 -0.29 -0.31 10.72
N ALA A 52 -0.38 -0.23 9.39
CA ALA A 52 -0.39 1.01 8.62
C ALA A 52 0.83 1.92 8.85
N GLY A 53 2.02 1.33 9.03
CA GLY A 53 3.29 2.03 9.25
C GLY A 53 3.53 3.18 8.27
N LYS A 54 3.37 2.93 6.97
CA LYS A 54 3.58 3.93 5.91
C LYS A 54 2.49 5.00 5.85
N ILE A 55 1.23 4.67 6.15
CA ILE A 55 0.15 5.67 6.19
C ILE A 55 0.48 6.73 7.25
N ARG A 56 0.92 6.28 8.43
CA ARG A 56 1.24 7.16 9.57
C ARG A 56 2.28 8.23 9.27
N ILE A 57 3.25 7.95 8.40
CA ILE A 57 4.31 8.89 8.03
C ILE A 57 4.06 9.59 6.69
N SER A 58 3.01 9.20 5.97
CA SER A 58 2.69 9.77 4.67
C SER A 58 2.18 11.21 4.80
N GLY A 59 2.46 12.03 3.79
CA GLY A 59 2.02 13.43 3.77
C GLY A 59 2.48 14.25 4.98
N GLY A 60 3.66 13.97 5.53
CA GLY A 60 4.15 14.64 6.73
C GLY A 60 3.35 14.32 8.00
N GLY A 61 2.71 13.16 8.05
CA GLY A 61 1.86 12.75 9.17
C GLY A 61 0.40 13.15 9.03
N ARG A 62 0.00 13.80 7.92
CA ARG A 62 -1.40 14.17 7.61
C ARG A 62 -2.07 13.27 6.57
N CYS A 63 -1.32 12.34 5.99
CA CYS A 63 -1.77 11.44 4.92
C CYS A 63 -2.34 12.15 3.69
N ASN A 64 -1.53 12.25 2.63
CA ASN A 64 -2.06 12.53 1.29
C ASN A 64 -2.82 11.28 0.80
N PHE A 65 -4.10 11.17 1.13
CA PHE A 65 -4.83 9.90 1.07
C PHE A 65 -5.38 9.59 -0.32
N THR A 66 -5.56 10.60 -1.17
CA THR A 66 -5.96 10.44 -2.57
C THR A 66 -5.73 11.74 -3.37
N ASN A 67 -6.09 11.73 -4.65
CA ASN A 67 -6.09 12.90 -5.51
C ASN A 67 -7.45 13.09 -6.21
N LEU A 68 -7.82 14.33 -6.53
CA LEU A 68 -9.01 14.64 -7.32
C LEU A 68 -8.88 14.19 -8.78
N ASP A 69 -7.68 14.26 -9.36
CA ASP A 69 -7.37 13.81 -10.72
C ASP A 69 -6.64 12.47 -10.70
N VAL A 70 -7.40 11.37 -10.68
CA VAL A 70 -6.87 10.01 -10.73
C VAL A 70 -7.25 9.35 -12.05
N THR A 71 -6.28 9.27 -12.95
CA THR A 71 -6.40 8.61 -14.24
C THR A 71 -5.29 7.56 -14.43
N PRO A 72 -5.43 6.64 -15.40
CA PRO A 72 -4.36 5.70 -15.73
C PRO A 72 -3.02 6.37 -16.08
N LYS A 73 -3.04 7.63 -16.56
CA LYS A 73 -1.82 8.37 -16.93
C LYS A 73 -0.96 8.74 -15.72
N ASN A 74 -1.53 8.73 -14.51
CA ASN A 74 -0.81 9.05 -13.28
C ASN A 74 -0.01 7.85 -12.73
N PHE A 75 -0.03 6.70 -13.40
CA PHE A 75 0.64 5.47 -12.96
C PHE A 75 1.63 4.95 -14.01
N LEU A 76 2.84 4.59 -13.59
CA LEU A 76 3.86 3.99 -14.43
C LEU A 76 3.79 2.46 -14.38
N SER A 77 3.72 1.84 -15.55
CA SER A 77 3.63 0.38 -15.70
C SER A 77 4.08 -0.03 -17.10
N GLN A 78 4.72 -1.19 -17.23
CA GLN A 78 4.98 -1.81 -18.54
C GLN A 78 3.68 -2.21 -19.24
N ASN A 79 2.61 -2.47 -18.48
CA ASN A 79 1.24 -2.58 -18.97
C ASN A 79 0.45 -1.36 -18.53
N THR A 80 0.39 -0.33 -19.38
CA THR A 80 -0.26 0.96 -19.11
C THR A 80 -1.77 0.85 -18.88
N ARG A 81 -2.39 -0.26 -19.28
CA ARG A 81 -3.84 -0.49 -19.16
C ARG A 81 -4.23 -1.29 -17.93
N PHE A 82 -3.27 -1.86 -17.20
CA PHE A 82 -3.51 -2.77 -16.09
C PHE A 82 -4.40 -2.18 -14.99
N CYS A 83 -4.15 -0.91 -14.61
CA CYS A 83 -4.87 -0.26 -13.51
C CYS A 83 -6.30 0.19 -13.87
N ILE A 84 -6.66 0.24 -15.16
CA ILE A 84 -7.93 0.85 -15.63
C ILE A 84 -9.14 0.20 -14.95
N SER A 85 -9.19 -1.13 -14.87
CA SER A 85 -10.34 -1.82 -14.29
C SER A 85 -10.49 -1.54 -12.80
N ALA A 86 -9.38 -1.42 -12.06
CA ALA A 86 -9.42 -1.16 -10.62
C ALA A 86 -9.86 0.28 -10.35
N LEU A 87 -9.25 1.25 -11.03
CA LEU A 87 -9.54 2.68 -10.88
C LEU A 87 -11.00 3.04 -11.25
N LYS A 88 -11.63 2.29 -12.16
CA LYS A 88 -13.04 2.47 -12.51
C LYS A 88 -14.03 1.88 -11.52
N ARG A 89 -13.64 0.82 -10.79
CA ARG A 89 -14.51 0.10 -9.85
C ARG A 89 -14.45 0.66 -8.43
N PHE A 90 -13.34 1.31 -8.10
CA PHE A 90 -13.16 2.01 -6.84
C PHE A 90 -12.38 3.30 -7.14
N THR A 91 -13.12 4.40 -7.23
CA THR A 91 -12.63 5.71 -7.62
C THR A 91 -12.05 6.47 -6.43
N SER A 92 -11.34 7.57 -6.69
CA SER A 92 -10.94 8.50 -5.61
C SER A 92 -12.15 9.02 -4.85
N GLN A 93 -13.25 9.33 -5.54
CA GLN A 93 -14.49 9.80 -4.92
C GLN A 93 -15.09 8.77 -3.97
N ASP A 94 -15.02 7.47 -4.27
CA ASP A 94 -15.50 6.42 -3.36
C ASP A 94 -14.74 6.43 -2.03
N PHE A 95 -13.44 6.68 -2.06
CA PHE A 95 -12.64 6.81 -0.84
C PHE A 95 -12.89 8.14 -0.12
N ILE A 96 -13.00 9.25 -0.86
CA ILE A 96 -13.38 10.57 -0.32
C ILE A 96 -14.71 10.48 0.45
N ASN A 97 -15.70 9.80 -0.12
CA ASN A 97 -17.00 9.59 0.51
C ASN A 97 -16.89 8.77 1.81
N ARG A 98 -15.96 7.82 1.91
CA ARG A 98 -15.70 7.08 3.15
C ARG A 98 -15.06 7.94 4.22
N VAL A 99 -14.07 8.75 3.84
CA VAL A 99 -13.41 9.70 4.75
C VAL A 99 -14.43 10.71 5.29
N ALA A 100 -15.23 11.32 4.41
CA ALA A 100 -16.30 12.24 4.78
C ALA A 100 -17.39 11.54 5.63
N GLY A 101 -17.79 10.32 5.27
CA GLY A 101 -18.79 9.54 6.00
C GLY A 101 -18.35 9.13 7.41
N ALA A 102 -17.05 9.08 7.66
CA ALA A 102 -16.47 8.88 8.99
C ALA A 102 -16.27 10.19 9.77
N GLY A 103 -16.70 11.34 9.23
CA GLY A 103 -16.56 12.65 9.87
C GLY A 103 -15.12 13.18 9.91
N ILE A 104 -14.22 12.65 9.07
CA ILE A 104 -12.83 13.09 9.03
C ILE A 104 -12.74 14.33 8.14
N ALA A 105 -12.26 15.43 8.72
CA ALA A 105 -12.02 16.67 8.00
C ALA A 105 -10.75 16.58 7.13
N TYR A 106 -10.82 17.18 5.94
CA TYR A 106 -9.74 17.21 4.98
C TYR A 106 -9.80 18.45 4.10
N HIS A 107 -8.66 18.82 3.52
CA HIS A 107 -8.53 19.89 2.55
C HIS A 107 -7.74 19.45 1.33
N GLU A 108 -7.96 20.14 0.22
CA GLU A 108 -7.05 20.11 -0.92
C GLU A 108 -5.84 21.01 -0.62
N LYS A 109 -4.63 20.50 -0.90
CA LYS A 109 -3.41 21.29 -0.83
C LYS A 109 -3.08 21.94 -2.17
N THR A 110 -2.43 21.20 -3.06
CA THR A 110 -2.08 21.65 -4.41
C THR A 110 -2.30 20.50 -5.37
N LEU A 111 -2.65 20.80 -6.62
CA LEU A 111 -2.78 19.81 -7.70
C LEU A 111 -3.70 18.64 -7.32
N GLY A 112 -4.83 18.91 -6.67
CA GLY A 112 -5.82 17.91 -6.29
C GLY A 112 -5.43 16.99 -5.13
N GLN A 113 -4.29 17.20 -4.46
CA GLN A 113 -3.85 16.36 -3.34
C GLN A 113 -4.72 16.58 -2.10
N LEU A 114 -5.32 15.53 -1.56
CA LEU A 114 -6.19 15.61 -0.38
C LEU A 114 -5.49 15.10 0.86
N PHE A 115 -5.48 15.93 1.91
CA PHE A 115 -4.84 15.64 3.19
C PHE A 115 -5.85 15.72 4.33
N CYS A 116 -5.70 14.88 5.36
CA CYS A 116 -6.42 15.08 6.61
C CYS A 116 -5.94 16.40 7.25
N ASP A 117 -6.87 17.10 7.90
CA ASP A 117 -6.56 18.36 8.59
C ASP A 117 -5.64 18.10 9.79
N ASP A 118 -5.97 17.07 10.58
CA ASP A 118 -5.29 16.78 11.83
C ASP A 118 -4.17 15.75 11.67
N SER A 119 -4.52 14.51 11.33
CA SER A 119 -3.59 13.39 11.46
C SER A 119 -3.91 12.22 10.54
N ALA A 120 -2.86 11.63 9.97
CA ALA A 120 -2.89 10.35 9.26
C ALA A 120 -3.47 9.22 10.11
N GLN A 121 -3.44 9.35 11.44
CA GLN A 121 -4.04 8.37 12.35
C GLN A 121 -5.55 8.21 12.10
N GLN A 122 -6.26 9.26 11.68
CA GLN A 122 -7.69 9.18 11.34
C GLN A 122 -7.97 8.21 10.19
N ILE A 123 -7.12 8.15 9.17
CA ILE A 123 -7.22 7.17 8.07
C ILE A 123 -6.90 5.75 8.56
N ILE A 124 -5.97 5.62 9.49
CA ILE A 124 -5.61 4.31 10.06
C ILE A 124 -6.78 3.78 10.88
N ASP A 125 -7.39 4.62 11.71
CA ASP A 125 -8.53 4.27 12.54
C ASP A 125 -9.73 3.90 11.67
N LEU A 126 -10.04 4.71 10.64
CA LEU A 126 -11.07 4.39 9.63
C LEU A 126 -10.90 2.99 9.04
N LEU A 127 -9.69 2.62 8.64
CA LEU A 127 -9.42 1.32 8.04
C LEU A 127 -9.51 0.18 9.05
N LEU A 128 -9.02 0.37 10.27
CA LEU A 128 -9.04 -0.65 11.33
C LEU A 128 -10.44 -0.86 11.89
N GLU A 129 -11.19 0.20 12.14
CA GLU A 129 -12.61 0.16 12.54
C GLU A 129 -13.46 -0.46 11.43
N GLY A 130 -13.17 -0.14 10.16
CA GLY A 130 -13.79 -0.80 9.02
C GLY A 130 -13.55 -2.31 8.99
N CYS A 131 -12.32 -2.75 9.28
CA CYS A 131 -11.99 -4.17 9.41
C CYS A 131 -12.74 -4.82 10.58
N ASP A 132 -12.65 -4.24 11.78
CA ASP A 132 -13.24 -4.78 13.01
C ASP A 132 -14.77 -4.86 12.92
N GLY A 133 -15.42 -3.78 12.49
CA GLY A 133 -16.87 -3.72 12.30
C GLY A 133 -17.39 -4.68 11.21
N ALA A 134 -16.53 -5.10 10.27
CA ALA A 134 -16.86 -6.12 9.27
C ALA A 134 -16.49 -7.55 9.71
N GLY A 135 -15.82 -7.73 10.85
CA GLY A 135 -15.38 -9.03 11.37
C GLY A 135 -14.04 -9.53 10.84
N ALA A 136 -13.25 -8.68 10.17
CA ALA A 136 -11.88 -9.02 9.77
C ALA A 136 -10.92 -8.94 10.96
N ARG A 137 -10.13 -9.99 11.19
CA ARG A 137 -9.12 -9.99 12.25
C ARG A 137 -7.79 -9.45 11.73
N VAL A 138 -7.22 -8.45 12.40
CA VAL A 138 -5.87 -7.94 12.11
C VAL A 138 -4.89 -8.38 13.20
N GLN A 139 -3.82 -9.07 12.83
CA GLN A 139 -2.80 -9.59 13.75
C GLN A 139 -1.40 -9.07 13.40
N THR A 140 -0.93 -8.11 14.18
CA THR A 140 0.44 -7.57 14.11
C THR A 140 1.45 -8.48 14.82
N LYS A 141 2.74 -8.14 14.79
CA LYS A 141 3.84 -8.90 15.42
C LYS A 141 3.82 -10.39 15.05
N THR A 142 3.53 -10.68 13.79
CA THR A 142 3.43 -12.04 13.25
C THR A 142 4.28 -12.10 11.98
N LYS A 143 5.47 -12.69 12.08
CA LYS A 143 6.40 -12.80 10.97
C LYS A 143 6.03 -14.00 10.11
N ILE A 144 5.77 -13.75 8.82
CA ILE A 144 5.57 -14.81 7.84
C ILE A 144 6.94 -15.43 7.52
N ILE A 145 7.00 -16.76 7.54
CA ILE A 145 8.19 -17.56 7.27
C ILE A 145 8.10 -18.16 5.86
N ALA A 146 6.97 -18.79 5.53
CA ALA A 146 6.75 -19.43 4.25
C ALA A 146 5.26 -19.45 3.87
N VAL A 147 4.99 -19.49 2.57
CA VAL A 147 3.66 -19.69 1.99
C VAL A 147 3.74 -20.96 1.14
N ALA A 148 2.88 -21.94 1.39
CA ALA A 148 2.85 -23.18 0.62
C ALA A 148 1.45 -23.40 0.06
N GLN A 149 1.35 -23.80 -1.20
CA GLN A 149 0.09 -24.25 -1.78
C GLN A 149 -0.20 -25.68 -1.32
N THR A 150 -1.48 -25.96 -1.07
CA THR A 150 -1.99 -27.28 -0.72
C THR A 150 -3.06 -27.71 -1.73
N ALA A 151 -3.55 -28.94 -1.63
CA ALA A 151 -4.62 -29.44 -2.50
C ALA A 151 -5.92 -28.62 -2.42
N SER A 152 -6.16 -27.92 -1.30
CA SER A 152 -7.41 -27.20 -1.01
C SER A 152 -7.22 -25.69 -0.74
N GLY A 153 -6.02 -25.14 -0.99
CA GLY A 153 -5.73 -23.73 -0.76
C GLY A 153 -4.27 -23.49 -0.42
N PHE A 154 -4.03 -22.84 0.72
CA PHE A 154 -2.70 -22.43 1.15
C PHE A 154 -2.48 -22.65 2.65
N THR A 155 -1.24 -22.93 3.01
CA THR A 155 -0.73 -22.87 4.38
C THR A 155 0.30 -21.75 4.47
N VAL A 156 0.12 -20.83 5.41
CA VAL A 156 1.05 -19.75 5.71
C VAL A 156 1.69 -20.02 7.06
N ASN A 157 2.97 -20.36 7.05
CA ASN A 157 3.75 -20.60 8.26
C ASN A 157 4.25 -19.27 8.83
N THR A 158 4.02 -19.06 10.12
CA THR A 158 4.46 -17.86 10.85
C THR A 158 5.25 -18.25 12.10
N ASP A 159 5.90 -17.28 12.72
CA ASP A 159 6.52 -17.43 14.05
C ASP A 159 5.52 -17.66 15.19
N ARG A 160 4.21 -17.59 14.91
CA ARG A 160 3.12 -17.87 15.86
C ARG A 160 2.30 -19.11 15.50
N GLY A 161 2.79 -19.92 14.56
CA GLY A 161 2.11 -21.13 14.06
C GLY A 161 1.65 -21.01 12.61
N ALA A 162 1.04 -22.07 12.11
CA ALA A 162 0.56 -22.17 10.74
C ALA A 162 -0.91 -21.74 10.64
N TYR A 163 -1.24 -20.98 9.59
CA TYR A 163 -2.61 -20.63 9.23
C TYR A 163 -2.97 -21.28 7.90
N LYS A 164 -4.15 -21.89 7.83
CA LYS A 164 -4.70 -22.47 6.59
C LYS A 164 -5.78 -21.55 6.02
N SER A 165 -5.72 -21.29 4.72
CA SER A 165 -6.68 -20.43 4.02
C SER A 165 -7.01 -20.92 2.61
N ALA A 166 -8.23 -20.70 2.14
CA ALA A 166 -8.60 -21.01 0.76
C ALA A 166 -7.88 -20.06 -0.23
N GLN A 167 -7.76 -18.78 0.13
CA GLN A 167 -7.11 -17.76 -0.68
C GLN A 167 -6.06 -17.00 0.12
N VAL A 168 -5.00 -16.57 -0.56
CA VAL A 168 -3.96 -15.69 -0.01
C VAL A 168 -3.85 -14.42 -0.84
N VAL A 169 -3.83 -13.26 -0.18
CA VAL A 169 -3.58 -11.97 -0.81
C VAL A 169 -2.23 -11.44 -0.35
N VAL A 170 -1.33 -11.15 -1.29
CA VAL A 170 -0.02 -10.56 -1.00
C VAL A 170 -0.15 -9.03 -1.03
N ALA A 171 -0.11 -8.39 0.14
CA ALA A 171 -0.24 -6.95 0.32
C ALA A 171 0.96 -6.36 1.10
N THR A 172 2.16 -6.92 0.90
CA THR A 172 3.36 -6.62 1.70
C THR A 172 4.11 -5.35 1.30
N GLY A 173 3.68 -4.68 0.23
CA GLY A 173 4.27 -3.44 -0.27
C GLY A 173 5.62 -3.63 -0.98
N GLY A 174 6.24 -2.51 -1.36
CA GLY A 174 7.57 -2.47 -1.97
C GLY A 174 8.70 -2.23 -0.96
N PRO A 175 9.97 -2.25 -1.41
CA PRO A 175 11.15 -2.29 -0.53
C PRO A 175 11.53 -0.94 0.09
N SER A 176 10.80 0.15 -0.24
CA SER A 176 11.10 1.49 0.25
C SER A 176 10.95 1.60 1.77
N ILE A 177 11.84 2.34 2.42
CA ILE A 177 11.84 2.59 3.88
C ILE A 177 11.88 1.29 4.72
N PRO A 178 12.96 0.49 4.67
CA PRO A 178 13.05 -0.79 5.39
C PRO A 178 12.85 -0.67 6.90
N LYS A 179 13.28 0.45 7.51
CA LYS A 179 13.10 0.73 8.94
C LYS A 179 11.62 0.71 9.38
N MET A 180 10.68 0.86 8.45
CA MET A 180 9.23 0.81 8.70
C MET A 180 8.61 -0.57 8.44
N GLY A 181 9.43 -1.63 8.36
CA GLY A 181 8.98 -3.00 8.12
C GLY A 181 8.79 -3.36 6.64
N SER A 182 9.18 -2.47 5.72
CA SER A 182 9.12 -2.82 4.30
C SER A 182 10.15 -3.90 3.95
N SER A 183 9.73 -4.90 3.20
CA SER A 183 10.57 -6.03 2.80
C SER A 183 10.33 -6.39 1.34
N GLY A 184 11.20 -7.22 0.77
CA GLY A 184 10.99 -7.82 -0.54
C GLY A 184 10.17 -9.12 -0.51
N PHE A 185 9.43 -9.39 0.56
CA PHE A 185 8.76 -10.68 0.74
C PHE A 185 7.74 -10.99 -0.37
N GLY A 186 6.97 -9.98 -0.83
CA GLY A 186 6.01 -10.18 -1.92
C GLY A 186 6.67 -10.64 -3.21
N TYR A 187 7.86 -10.15 -3.53
CA TYR A 187 8.65 -10.58 -4.68
C TYR A 187 9.09 -12.04 -4.54
N LYS A 188 9.58 -12.43 -3.36
CA LYS A 188 9.96 -13.82 -3.09
C LYS A 188 8.78 -14.79 -3.25
N VAL A 189 7.59 -14.39 -2.81
CA VAL A 189 6.37 -15.19 -3.01
C VAL A 189 6.03 -15.28 -4.50
N ALA A 190 6.10 -14.18 -5.25
CA ALA A 190 5.86 -14.19 -6.69
C ALA A 190 6.83 -15.12 -7.44
N GLU A 191 8.13 -15.02 -7.16
CA GLU A 191 9.17 -15.93 -7.68
C GLU A 191 8.86 -17.40 -7.36
N GLN A 192 8.49 -17.70 -6.12
CA GLN A 192 8.15 -19.06 -5.68
C GLN A 192 7.01 -19.67 -6.51
N PHE A 193 6.05 -18.84 -6.93
CA PHE A 193 4.91 -19.27 -7.75
C PHE A 193 5.14 -19.07 -9.26
N GLY A 194 6.38 -18.81 -9.69
CA GLY A 194 6.73 -18.70 -11.11
C GLY A 194 6.20 -17.45 -11.81
N LEU A 195 5.92 -16.38 -11.07
CA LEU A 195 5.49 -15.10 -11.62
C LEU A 195 6.68 -14.21 -11.96
N ASP A 196 6.64 -13.60 -13.15
CA ASP A 196 7.66 -12.64 -13.58
C ASP A 196 7.66 -11.37 -12.72
N ILE A 197 8.86 -10.85 -12.45
CA ILE A 197 9.07 -9.65 -11.65
C ILE A 197 9.80 -8.60 -12.47
N ILE A 198 9.16 -7.44 -12.62
CA ILE A 198 9.84 -6.25 -13.13
C ILE A 198 10.80 -5.78 -12.05
N SER A 199 12.09 -5.68 -12.38
CA SER A 199 13.14 -5.31 -11.42
C SER A 199 12.79 -3.99 -10.70
N PRO A 200 12.67 -4.01 -9.35
CA PRO A 200 12.29 -2.82 -8.61
C PRO A 200 13.41 -1.79 -8.64
N ARG A 201 13.05 -0.53 -8.90
CA ARG A 201 13.93 0.62 -8.76
C ARG A 201 13.31 1.66 -7.84
N ALA A 202 14.15 2.48 -7.24
CA ALA A 202 13.67 3.58 -6.42
C ALA A 202 12.94 4.63 -7.30
N GLY A 203 11.76 5.06 -6.87
CA GLY A 203 10.99 6.13 -7.48
C GLY A 203 10.48 7.08 -6.40
N LEU A 204 10.18 8.32 -6.79
CA LEU A 204 9.89 9.41 -5.85
C LEU A 204 11.04 9.63 -4.85
N VAL A 205 12.28 9.66 -5.35
CA VAL A 205 13.49 9.85 -4.55
C VAL A 205 14.20 11.16 -4.87
N PRO A 206 14.90 11.77 -3.89
CA PRO A 206 15.83 12.86 -4.17
C PRO A 206 16.93 12.43 -5.14
N LEU A 207 17.48 13.38 -5.90
CA LEU A 207 18.62 13.16 -6.77
C LEU A 207 19.90 13.63 -6.09
N THR A 208 20.96 12.83 -6.18
CA THR A 208 22.26 13.15 -5.59
C THR A 208 23.22 13.67 -6.65
N PHE A 209 24.05 14.64 -6.27
CA PHE A 209 25.13 15.14 -7.13
C PHE A 209 26.49 14.64 -6.67
N GLU A 210 27.42 14.56 -7.62
CA GLU A 210 28.84 14.33 -7.39
C GLU A 210 29.63 15.66 -7.54
N ASP A 211 30.81 15.71 -6.93
CA ASP A 211 31.85 16.73 -7.12
C ASP A 211 31.37 18.20 -7.10
N GLU A 212 31.62 18.95 -8.17
CA GLU A 212 31.45 20.40 -8.28
C GLU A 212 29.97 20.82 -8.16
N LEU A 213 29.05 20.04 -8.73
CA LEU A 213 27.62 20.30 -8.62
C LEU A 213 27.14 20.15 -7.17
N LEU A 214 27.71 19.22 -6.42
CA LEU A 214 27.39 19.06 -5.00
C LEU A 214 27.89 20.26 -4.18
N ALA A 215 29.07 20.81 -4.49
CA ALA A 215 29.57 22.01 -3.83
C ALA A 215 28.61 23.19 -4.00
N ARG A 216 28.15 23.44 -5.24
CA ARG A 216 27.16 24.48 -5.55
C ARG A 216 25.82 24.24 -4.87
N ALA A 217 25.33 23.00 -4.86
CA ALA A 217 24.07 22.66 -4.19
C ALA A 217 24.13 22.84 -2.67
N LYS A 218 25.30 22.60 -2.05
CA LYS A 218 25.51 22.81 -0.61
C LYS A 218 25.43 24.28 -0.21
N GLU A 219 25.94 25.19 -1.04
CA GLU A 219 25.82 26.64 -0.80
C GLU A 219 24.36 27.12 -0.83
N LEU A 220 23.50 26.41 -1.57
CA LEU A 220 22.07 26.69 -1.68
C LEU A 220 21.20 25.82 -0.76
N ALA A 221 21.79 24.99 0.11
CA ALA A 221 21.01 24.03 0.89
C ALA A 221 19.93 24.73 1.75
N GLY A 222 18.69 24.26 1.63
CA GLY A 222 17.52 24.86 2.28
C GLY A 222 16.76 25.86 1.41
N VAL A 223 17.35 26.35 0.32
CA VAL A 223 16.64 27.19 -0.66
C VAL A 223 15.62 26.35 -1.42
N SER A 224 14.39 26.85 -1.46
CA SER A 224 13.29 26.28 -2.24
C SER A 224 12.85 27.26 -3.31
N VAL A 225 12.64 26.78 -4.53
CA VAL A 225 12.16 27.56 -5.67
C VAL A 225 11.07 26.81 -6.41
N ASP A 226 10.17 27.51 -7.09
CA ASP A 226 9.31 26.88 -8.08
C ASP A 226 10.12 26.62 -9.35
N ALA A 227 10.12 25.37 -9.82
CA ALA A 227 10.91 24.97 -10.98
C ALA A 227 10.17 23.90 -11.81
N GLU A 228 10.17 24.11 -13.14
CA GLU A 228 9.87 23.07 -14.11
C GLU A 228 11.11 22.18 -14.29
N VAL A 229 10.98 20.89 -13.98
CA VAL A 229 12.03 19.88 -14.18
C VAL A 229 11.57 18.89 -15.24
N ALA A 230 12.45 18.59 -16.20
CA ALA A 230 12.13 17.79 -17.37
C ALA A 230 13.07 16.58 -17.54
N CYS A 231 12.53 15.49 -18.06
CA CYS A 231 13.26 14.32 -18.53
C CYS A 231 12.61 13.82 -19.83
N GLY A 232 13.31 13.97 -20.94
CA GLY A 232 12.74 13.74 -22.27
C GLY A 232 11.52 14.64 -22.50
N LYS A 233 10.35 14.02 -22.74
CA LYS A 233 9.07 14.74 -22.97
C LYS A 233 8.27 14.97 -21.69
N THR A 234 8.68 14.40 -20.57
CA THR A 234 7.96 14.52 -19.29
C THR A 234 8.46 15.73 -18.52
N LYS A 235 7.55 16.49 -17.93
CA LYS A 235 7.82 17.73 -17.19
C LYS A 235 6.95 17.81 -15.95
N PHE A 236 7.50 18.34 -14.86
CA PHE A 236 6.77 18.66 -13.63
C PHE A 236 7.16 20.06 -13.15
N ALA A 237 6.16 20.90 -12.87
CA ALA A 237 6.35 22.28 -12.43
C ALA A 237 5.72 22.46 -11.02
N GLU A 238 6.56 22.27 -10.02
CA GLU A 238 6.25 22.40 -8.59
C GLU A 238 7.50 22.94 -7.84
N GLY A 239 7.58 22.74 -6.53
CA GLY A 239 8.76 23.09 -5.74
C GLY A 239 9.97 22.19 -6.00
N LEU A 240 11.14 22.82 -6.10
CA LEU A 240 12.47 22.22 -6.09
C LEU A 240 13.21 22.71 -4.85
N LEU A 241 13.81 21.77 -4.12
CA LEU A 241 14.57 22.03 -2.89
C LEU A 241 16.03 21.66 -3.08
N PHE A 242 16.93 22.61 -2.83
CA PHE A 242 18.36 22.34 -2.71
C PHE A 242 18.66 21.71 -1.34
N THR A 243 19.48 20.65 -1.33
CA THR A 243 19.85 19.91 -0.12
C THR A 243 21.36 19.72 -0.04
N HIS A 244 21.87 19.36 1.13
CA HIS A 244 23.29 19.03 1.32
C HIS A 244 23.80 17.84 0.49
N ARG A 245 22.89 17.09 -0.16
CA ARG A 245 23.23 15.90 -0.97
C ARG A 245 22.91 16.06 -2.45
N GLY A 246 22.26 17.15 -2.87
CA GLY A 246 21.73 17.32 -4.23
C GLY A 246 20.36 17.97 -4.20
N LEU A 247 19.41 17.46 -4.98
CA LEU A 247 18.08 18.05 -5.17
C LEU A 247 16.95 17.18 -4.61
N SER A 248 15.91 17.84 -4.11
CA SER A 248 14.66 17.25 -3.61
C SER A 248 13.49 18.16 -3.99
N GLY A 249 12.35 17.97 -3.35
CA GLY A 249 11.11 18.71 -3.62
C GLY A 249 10.25 18.04 -4.69
N PRO A 250 8.94 18.33 -4.73
CA PRO A 250 7.99 17.61 -5.58
C PRO A 250 8.42 17.46 -7.04
N SER A 251 8.94 18.50 -7.71
CA SER A 251 9.38 18.39 -9.12
C SER A 251 10.46 17.33 -9.30
N ILE A 252 11.41 17.26 -8.37
CA ILE A 252 12.52 16.30 -8.40
C ILE A 252 12.04 14.89 -8.07
N LEU A 253 11.19 14.76 -7.04
CA LEU A 253 10.63 13.47 -6.66
C LEU A 253 9.81 12.89 -7.83
N GLN A 254 8.94 13.68 -8.46
CA GLN A 254 8.14 13.26 -9.60
C GLN A 254 9.03 12.81 -10.77
N ILE A 255 9.99 13.65 -11.19
CA ILE A 255 10.82 13.37 -12.36
C ILE A 255 11.80 12.20 -12.13
N SER A 256 12.19 11.91 -10.89
CA SER A 256 13.06 10.77 -10.55
C SER A 256 12.50 9.43 -11.07
N SER A 257 11.17 9.34 -11.19
CA SER A 257 10.49 8.15 -11.70
C SER A 257 10.54 8.02 -13.23
N TYR A 258 11.05 9.02 -13.95
CA TYR A 258 11.23 9.00 -15.42
C TYR A 258 12.71 9.04 -15.82
N TRP A 259 13.59 9.31 -14.86
CA TRP A 259 15.02 9.28 -15.03
C TRP A 259 15.49 7.82 -15.15
N THR A 260 16.22 7.53 -16.21
CA THR A 260 16.81 6.22 -16.55
C THR A 260 18.23 6.42 -17.03
#